data_AF-A0A7V7BY55-F1
#
_entry.id   AF-A0A7V7BY55-F1
#
_cell.length_a   1.000
_cell.length_b   1.000
_cell.length_c   1.000
_cell.angle_alpha   90.00
_cell.angle_beta   90.00
_cell.angle_gamma   90.00
#
_symmetry.space_group_name_H-M   'P 1'
#
loop_
_entity.id
_entity.type
_entity.pdbx_description
1 polymer ?
#
loop_
_entity_poly.entity_id
_entity_poly.type
_entity_poly.pdbx_seq_one_letter_code
_entity_poly.pdbx_strand_id
1 'polypeptide(L)'
;MVMVVLTVYLGVELCQTKQDLVTLENSYNTMIATVPPAPSWPEGIIKETVIDELAKRKDLFPWQGVLGGTFGLYDKSQVWFVGPKWCLAYVEDGHIGGYILLRYHITPKGIKWQLLDSEEI
;
A
#
# COMPACT_ATOMS: atom_id res chain seq x y z
N MET A 1 24.14 -36.54 -38.34
CA MET A 1 23.74 -37.07 -37.01
C MET A 1 23.75 -35.99 -35.93
N VAL A 2 24.82 -35.19 -35.78
CA VAL A 2 24.94 -34.12 -34.76
C VAL A 2 23.84 -33.03 -34.83
N MET A 3 23.47 -32.59 -36.04
CA MET A 3 22.42 -31.56 -36.24
C MET A 3 21.03 -31.97 -35.72
N VAL A 4 20.69 -33.27 -35.78
CA VAL A 4 19.38 -33.78 -35.34
C VAL A 4 19.31 -33.83 -33.81
N VAL A 5 20.43 -34.10 -33.14
CA VAL A 5 20.49 -34.13 -31.68
C VAL A 5 20.34 -32.73 -31.10
N LEU A 6 20.99 -31.73 -31.72
CA LEU A 6 20.89 -30.32 -31.32
C LEU A 6 19.46 -29.77 -31.46
N THR A 7 18.77 -30.06 -32.56
CA THR A 7 17.39 -29.58 -32.76
C THR A 7 16.40 -30.22 -31.80
N VAL A 8 16.57 -31.51 -31.47
CA VAL A 8 15.74 -32.18 -30.46
C VAL A 8 16.01 -31.60 -29.07
N TYR A 9 17.28 -31.40 -28.70
CA TYR A 9 17.64 -30.81 -27.42
C TYR A 9 17.05 -29.40 -27.25
N LEU A 10 17.22 -28.54 -28.25
CA LEU A 10 16.66 -27.18 -28.25
C LEU A 10 15.13 -27.21 -28.17
N GLY A 11 14.47 -28.15 -28.85
CA GLY A 11 13.02 -28.30 -28.79
C GLY A 11 12.51 -28.67 -27.39
N VAL A 12 13.22 -29.54 -26.67
CA VAL A 12 12.89 -29.93 -25.29
C VAL A 12 13.07 -28.74 -24.34
N GLU A 13 14.21 -28.07 -24.40
CA GLU A 13 14.50 -26.87 -23.59
C GLU A 13 13.47 -25.75 -23.81
N LEU A 14 13.09 -25.53 -25.07
CA LEU A 14 12.09 -24.51 -25.41
C LEU A 14 10.70 -24.85 -24.86
N CYS A 15 10.33 -26.14 -24.90
CA CYS A 15 9.08 -26.63 -24.33
C CYS A 15 9.07 -26.47 -22.81
N GLN A 16 10.18 -26.79 -22.16
CA GLN A 16 10.35 -26.70 -20.71
C GLN A 16 10.29 -25.23 -20.24
N THR A 17 11.03 -24.35 -20.91
CA THR A 17 10.98 -22.90 -20.65
C THR A 17 9.56 -22.34 -20.81
N LYS A 18 8.82 -22.78 -21.82
CA LYS A 18 7.43 -22.36 -22.02
C LYS A 18 6.53 -22.81 -20.88
N GLN A 19 6.71 -24.04 -20.40
CA GLN A 19 5.95 -24.57 -19.27
C GLN A 19 6.25 -23.82 -17.97
N ASP A 20 7.51 -23.48 -17.75
CA ASP A 20 7.95 -22.71 -16.58
C ASP A 20 7.37 -21.29 -16.60
N LEU A 21 7.31 -20.64 -17.76
CA LEU A 21 6.68 -19.32 -17.91
C LEU A 21 5.19 -19.36 -17.56
N VAL A 22 4.45 -20.36 -18.06
CA VAL A 22 3.02 -20.53 -17.74
C VAL A 22 2.83 -20.78 -16.23
N THR A 23 3.71 -21.59 -15.64
CA THR A 23 3.66 -21.89 -14.20
C THR A 23 3.94 -20.64 -13.36
N LEU A 24 4.90 -19.82 -13.78
CA LEU A 24 5.23 -18.56 -13.14
C LEU A 24 4.09 -17.55 -13.26
N GLU A 25 3.49 -17.42 -14.44
CA GLU A 25 2.33 -16.55 -14.67
C GLU A 25 1.14 -16.96 -13.79
N ASN A 26 0.83 -18.25 -13.71
CA ASN A 26 -0.23 -18.75 -12.84
C ASN A 26 0.06 -18.51 -11.35
N SER A 27 1.31 -18.67 -10.93
CA SER A 27 1.74 -18.42 -9.56
C SER A 27 1.63 -16.93 -9.22
N TYR A 28 2.04 -16.06 -10.15
CA TYR A 28 1.89 -14.61 -10.02
C TYR A 28 0.41 -14.22 -9.93
N ASN A 29 -0.44 -14.74 -10.82
CA ASN A 29 -1.88 -14.48 -10.83
C ASN A 29 -2.57 -14.94 -9.54
N THR A 30 -2.13 -16.07 -8.97
CA THR A 30 -2.62 -16.56 -7.68
C THR A 30 -2.18 -15.62 -6.55
N MET A 31 -0.92 -15.18 -6.56
CA MET A 31 -0.39 -14.27 -5.56
C MET A 31 -1.13 -12.93 -5.56
N ILE A 32 -1.29 -12.28 -6.72
CA ILE A 32 -1.98 -10.99 -6.82
C ILE A 32 -3.46 -11.07 -6.41
N ALA A 33 -4.12 -12.23 -6.59
CA ALA A 33 -5.49 -12.43 -6.14
C ALA A 33 -5.62 -12.50 -4.60
N THR A 34 -4.52 -12.83 -3.91
CA THR A 34 -4.48 -12.87 -2.43
C THR A 34 -4.02 -11.56 -1.81
N VAL A 35 -3.34 -10.70 -2.57
CA VAL A 35 -2.90 -9.39 -2.11
C VAL A 35 -4.10 -8.43 -2.17
N PRO A 36 -4.44 -7.71 -1.08
CA PRO A 36 -5.48 -6.71 -1.12
C PRO A 36 -5.18 -5.70 -2.24
N PRO A 37 -6.20 -5.25 -2.99
CA PRO A 37 -5.98 -4.40 -4.15
C PRO A 37 -5.21 -3.15 -3.75
N ALA A 38 -4.32 -2.72 -4.64
CA ALA A 38 -3.57 -1.49 -4.46
C ALA A 38 -4.51 -0.29 -4.26
N PRO A 39 -4.01 0.80 -3.64
CA PRO A 39 -4.73 2.06 -3.55
C PRO A 39 -5.23 2.51 -4.93
N SER A 40 -6.51 2.88 -5.04
CA SER A 40 -7.11 3.29 -6.32
C SER A 40 -6.86 4.77 -6.59
N TRP A 41 -5.59 5.17 -6.70
CA TRP A 41 -5.21 6.57 -6.89
C TRP A 41 -5.32 7.01 -8.36
N PRO A 42 -5.72 8.27 -8.62
CA PRO A 42 -5.61 8.86 -9.95
C PRO A 42 -4.15 8.90 -10.43
N GLU A 43 -3.95 8.87 -11.74
CA GLU A 43 -2.61 9.01 -12.34
C GLU A 43 -1.92 10.31 -11.87
N GLY A 44 -0.62 10.21 -11.59
CA GLY A 44 0.21 11.34 -11.15
C GLY A 44 0.16 11.65 -9.65
N ILE A 45 -0.66 10.95 -8.86
CA ILE A 45 -0.65 11.07 -7.40
C ILE A 45 0.40 10.13 -6.80
N ILE A 46 1.33 10.68 -6.02
CA ILE A 46 2.35 9.94 -5.28
C ILE A 46 1.98 9.82 -3.79
N LYS A 47 2.48 8.77 -3.14
CA LYS A 47 2.15 8.41 -1.75
C LYS A 47 2.48 9.54 -0.77
N GLU A 48 3.61 10.17 -0.99
CA GLU A 48 4.17 11.21 -0.15
C GLU A 48 3.24 12.42 -0.10
N THR A 49 2.63 12.80 -1.23
CA THR A 49 1.68 13.91 -1.29
C THR A 49 0.40 13.63 -0.51
N VAL A 50 -0.07 12.38 -0.54
CA VAL A 50 -1.26 11.96 0.22
C VAL A 50 -0.97 11.99 1.73
N ILE A 51 0.20 11.52 2.15
CA ILE A 51 0.64 11.57 3.55
C ILE A 51 0.82 13.01 4.03
N ASP A 52 1.42 13.87 3.21
CA ASP A 52 1.64 15.28 3.54
C ASP A 52 0.34 16.06 3.69
N GLU A 53 -0.71 15.68 2.97
CA GLU A 53 -2.03 16.27 3.14
C GLU A 53 -2.70 15.73 4.40
N LEU A 54 -2.62 14.42 4.67
CA LEU A 54 -3.11 13.84 5.93
C LEU A 54 -2.44 14.48 7.16
N ALA A 55 -1.14 14.72 7.13
CA ALA A 55 -0.39 15.33 8.23
C ALA A 55 -0.87 16.75 8.58
N LYS A 56 -1.54 17.45 7.65
CA LYS A 56 -2.14 18.78 7.87
C LYS A 56 -3.51 18.69 8.54
N ARG A 57 -4.18 17.53 8.46
CA ARG A 57 -5.53 17.30 8.97
C ARG A 57 -5.53 16.91 10.45
N LYS A 58 -5.00 17.81 11.30
CA LYS A 58 -5.01 17.65 12.76
C LYS A 58 -6.42 17.56 13.35
N ASP A 59 -7.43 18.01 12.61
CA ASP A 59 -8.85 17.90 12.94
C ASP A 59 -9.35 16.44 13.04
N LEU A 60 -8.62 15.49 12.45
CA LEU A 60 -8.98 14.08 12.44
C LEU A 60 -8.41 13.30 13.62
N PHE A 61 -7.53 13.91 14.42
CA PHE A 61 -6.88 13.22 15.53
C PHE A 61 -7.82 13.24 16.75
N PRO A 62 -8.24 12.08 17.27
CA PRO A 62 -9.28 12.00 18.28
C PRO A 62 -8.82 12.43 19.67
N TRP A 63 -7.50 12.45 19.91
CA TRP A 63 -6.91 12.71 21.22
C TRP A 63 -6.32 14.12 21.34
N GLN A 64 -6.33 14.63 22.56
CA GLN A 64 -5.61 15.86 22.91
C GLN A 64 -4.24 15.51 23.46
N GLY A 65 -3.23 16.27 23.04
CA GLY A 65 -1.87 16.08 23.53
C GLY A 65 -1.75 16.44 25.02
N VAL A 66 -0.83 15.77 25.69
CA VAL A 66 -0.52 15.96 27.11
C VAL A 66 0.81 16.69 27.27
N LEU A 67 0.99 17.39 28.38
CA LEU A 67 2.24 18.09 28.72
C LEU A 67 2.71 19.10 27.64
N GLY A 68 1.78 19.66 26.88
CA GLY A 68 2.09 20.58 25.77
C GLY A 68 2.48 19.88 24.46
N GLY A 69 2.40 18.55 24.41
CA GLY A 69 2.50 17.75 23.19
C GLY A 69 1.38 18.11 22.19
N THR A 70 1.66 17.92 20.91
CA THR A 70 0.66 18.10 19.84
C THR A 70 0.62 16.84 19.01
N PHE A 71 -0.55 16.21 18.89
CA PHE A 71 -0.68 15.04 18.03
C PHE A 71 -0.30 15.37 16.58
N GLY A 72 0.52 14.50 16.02
CA GLY A 72 1.09 14.66 14.70
C GLY A 72 1.47 13.31 14.09
N LEU A 73 1.67 13.36 12.77
CA LEU A 73 2.24 12.28 11.99
C LEU A 73 3.71 12.63 11.76
N TYR A 74 4.57 12.19 12.67
CA TYR A 74 6.01 12.50 12.65
C TYR A 74 6.82 11.50 11.80
N ASP A 75 6.42 10.23 11.81
CA ASP A 75 7.03 9.19 10.98
C ASP A 75 6.10 8.78 9.83
N LYS A 76 6.47 9.16 8.61
CA LYS A 76 5.74 8.81 7.38
C LYS A 76 5.78 7.32 7.05
N SER A 77 6.73 6.57 7.61
CA SER A 77 6.82 5.12 7.41
C SER A 77 5.70 4.36 8.13
N GLN A 78 5.12 4.96 9.18
CA GLN A 78 3.99 4.42 9.95
C GLN A 78 2.63 4.73 9.31
N VAL A 79 2.60 4.89 7.98
CA VAL A 79 1.38 5.13 7.20
C VAL A 79 1.21 4.04 6.15
N TRP A 80 0.15 3.26 6.33
CA TRP A 80 -0.17 2.13 5.48
C TRP A 80 -1.49 2.38 4.77
N PHE A 81 -1.44 2.34 3.43
CA PHE A 81 -2.64 2.34 2.63
C PHE A 81 -3.09 0.90 2.42
N VAL A 82 -4.34 0.62 2.77
CA VAL A 82 -4.91 -0.73 2.76
C VAL A 82 -6.13 -0.71 1.84
N GLY A 83 -6.10 -1.56 0.83
CA GLY A 83 -7.19 -1.61 -0.15
C GLY A 83 -7.35 -0.28 -0.92
N PRO A 84 -8.52 -0.09 -1.56
CA PRO A 84 -8.71 1.02 -2.48
C PRO A 84 -8.91 2.37 -1.77
N LYS A 85 -9.40 2.36 -0.51
CA LYS A 85 -9.91 3.58 0.15
C LYS A 85 -9.61 3.66 1.65
N TRP A 86 -8.75 2.79 2.21
CA TRP A 86 -8.42 2.83 3.64
C TRP A 86 -6.96 3.19 3.89
N CYS A 87 -6.73 3.86 5.02
CA CYS A 87 -5.42 4.26 5.48
C CYS A 87 -5.36 4.01 6.99
N LEU A 88 -4.33 3.29 7.43
CA LEU A 88 -3.95 3.16 8.83
C LEU A 88 -2.73 4.05 9.05
N ALA A 89 -2.79 4.91 10.07
CA ALA A 89 -1.68 5.79 10.41
C ALA A 89 -1.42 5.75 11.91
N TYR A 90 -0.15 5.75 12.30
CA TYR A 90 0.25 6.01 13.68
C TYR A 90 0.37 7.53 13.89
N VAL A 91 -0.20 8.00 14.99
CA VAL A 91 -0.12 9.39 15.43
C VAL A 91 0.31 9.43 16.90
N GLU A 92 1.12 10.42 17.24
CA GLU A 92 1.62 10.60 18.60
C GLU A 92 1.83 12.07 18.90
N ASP A 93 1.94 12.41 20.19
CA ASP A 93 2.30 13.75 20.64
C ASP A 93 3.71 13.83 21.29
N GLY A 94 4.43 12.71 21.29
CA GLY A 94 5.73 12.51 21.94
C GLY A 94 5.66 11.86 23.33
N HIS A 95 4.47 11.69 23.90
CA HIS A 95 4.24 11.03 25.19
C HIS A 95 3.23 9.88 25.08
N ILE A 96 2.12 10.13 24.37
CA ILE A 96 1.07 9.17 24.07
C ILE A 96 0.90 9.03 22.56
N GLY A 97 0.47 7.85 22.14
CA GLY A 97 0.34 7.51 20.73
C GLY A 97 -0.78 6.52 20.49
N GLY A 98 -1.13 6.36 19.22
CA GLY A 98 -2.21 5.47 18.83
C GLY A 98 -2.32 5.32 17.33
N TYR A 99 -3.11 4.34 16.92
CA TYR A 99 -3.43 4.11 15.53
C TYR A 99 -4.80 4.72 15.19
N ILE A 100 -4.87 5.37 14.03
CA ILE A 100 -6.12 5.85 13.45
C ILE A 100 -6.40 5.10 12.15
N LEU A 101 -7.63 4.60 12.01
CA LEU A 101 -8.14 4.00 10.80
C LEU A 101 -9.01 5.01 10.06
N LEU A 102 -8.63 5.31 8.83
CA LEU A 102 -9.24 6.35 8.00
C LEU A 102 -9.80 5.76 6.71
N ARG A 103 -10.92 6.31 6.25
CA ARG A 103 -11.37 6.21 4.87
C ARG A 103 -10.98 7.48 4.13
N TYR A 104 -10.45 7.32 2.93
CA TYR A 104 -10.12 8.46 2.07
C TYR A 104 -10.78 8.37 0.69
N HIS A 105 -11.00 9.53 0.09
CA HIS A 105 -11.47 9.65 -1.28
C HIS A 105 -10.76 10.81 -1.97
N ILE A 106 -9.95 10.48 -2.98
CA ILE A 106 -9.22 11.47 -3.78
C ILE A 106 -10.17 12.03 -4.84
N THR A 107 -10.32 13.35 -4.85
CA THR A 107 -11.13 14.08 -5.82
C THR A 107 -10.28 15.16 -6.51
N PRO A 108 -10.71 15.73 -7.65
CA PRO A 108 -9.99 16.84 -8.28
C PRO A 108 -9.84 18.09 -7.38
N LYS A 109 -10.68 18.22 -6.33
CA LYS A 109 -10.64 19.33 -5.36
C LYS A 109 -9.74 19.05 -4.16
N GLY A 110 -9.14 17.87 -4.06
CA GLY A 110 -8.35 17.42 -2.91
C GLY A 110 -8.84 16.10 -2.33
N ILE A 111 -8.29 15.75 -1.17
CA ILE A 111 -8.54 14.46 -0.52
C ILE A 111 -9.57 14.67 0.60
N LYS A 112 -10.62 13.85 0.59
CA LYS A 112 -11.59 13.79 1.68
C LYS A 112 -11.21 12.65 2.59
N TRP A 113 -11.04 12.95 3.88
CA TRP A 113 -10.77 11.98 4.92
C TRP A 113 -11.96 11.82 5.85
N GLN A 114 -12.11 10.63 6.39
CA GLN A 114 -13.08 10.30 7.41
C GLN A 114 -12.42 9.34 8.40
N LEU A 115 -12.37 9.72 9.66
CA LEU A 115 -12.00 8.81 10.74
C LEU A 115 -13.07 7.72 10.85
N LEU A 116 -12.65 6.47 10.77
CA LEU A 116 -13.52 5.30 10.96
C LEU A 116 -13.39 4.77 12.38
N ASP A 117 -12.15 4.65 12.86
CA ASP A 117 -11.85 4.08 14.17
C ASP A 117 -10.49 4.57 14.68
N SER A 118 -10.24 4.38 15.97
CA SER A 118 -8.98 4.78 16.62
C SER A 118 -8.70 3.96 17.87
N GLU A 119 -7.45 3.54 18.06
CA GLU A 119 -6.98 2.80 19.22
C GLU A 119 -5.77 3.51 19.84
N GLU A 120 -5.86 3.85 21.13
CA GLU A 120 -4.78 4.46 21.91
C GLU A 120 -3.89 3.35 22.51
N ILE A 121 -2.57 3.59 22.58
CA ILE A 121 -1.58 2.60 23.05
C ILE A 121 -0.79 3.14 24.24
#